data_AF-A0A9L0RLD6-F1
#
_entry.id   AF-A0A9L0RLD6-F1
#
_cell.length_a   1.000
_cell.length_b   1.000
_cell.length_c   1.000
_cell.angle_alpha   90.00
_cell.angle_beta   90.00
_cell.angle_gamma   90.00
#
_symmetry.space_group_name_H-M   'P 1'
#
loop_
_entity.id
_entity.type
_entity.pdbx_description
1 polymer ?
#
loop_
_entity_poly.entity_id
_entity_poly.type
_entity_poly.pdbx_seq_one_letter_code
_entity_poly.pdbx_strand_id
1 'polypeptide(L)'
;MSLALNDLLICCHQLGHDRATERRKEVEKFKRLIRDPETVKQLDQHLDNKQGKYLNWDAVFRFLQKYIQKEIEHLRTAKPNVSASTQAGRQKKMQEISSLVKYFIKCANKRAPKLKCQELLNYIMDTMKDSSNGAISGADCSNILLKDILSVRKYWCEISQQQWLESCDLCSWKGRCP
;
A
#
# COMPACT_ATOMS: atom_id res chain seq x y z
N MET A 1 -20.80 14.06 -6.61
CA MET A 1 -19.97 13.06 -5.88
C MET A 1 -20.95 12.22 -5.09
N SER A 2 -20.93 10.89 -5.23
CA SER A 2 -21.87 10.05 -4.49
C SER A 2 -21.56 10.06 -2.99
N LEU A 3 -22.55 9.69 -2.18
CA LEU A 3 -22.37 9.51 -0.73
C LEU A 3 -21.25 8.50 -0.44
N ALA A 4 -21.23 7.37 -1.15
CA ALA A 4 -20.26 6.29 -0.95
C ALA A 4 -18.80 6.70 -1.24
N LEU A 5 -18.55 7.49 -2.28
CA LEU A 5 -17.21 8.03 -2.55
C LEU A 5 -16.84 9.16 -1.58
N ASN A 6 -17.81 9.96 -1.15
CA ASN A 6 -17.57 11.01 -0.17
C ASN A 6 -17.18 10.41 1.19
N ASP A 7 -17.86 9.37 1.64
CA ASP A 7 -17.54 8.65 2.87
C ASP A 7 -16.15 8.02 2.83
N LEU A 8 -15.76 7.43 1.69
CA LEU A 8 -14.41 6.92 1.48
C LEU A 8 -13.38 8.05 1.49
N LEU A 9 -13.66 9.17 0.83
CA LEU A 9 -12.77 10.33 0.80
C LEU A 9 -12.53 10.87 2.20
N ILE A 10 -13.59 11.05 2.99
CA ILE A 10 -13.49 11.50 4.38
C ILE A 10 -12.65 10.51 5.20
N CYS A 11 -12.94 9.21 5.08
CA CYS A 11 -12.18 8.17 5.75
C CYS A 11 -10.68 8.21 5.38
N CYS A 12 -10.36 8.39 4.10
CA CYS A 12 -8.98 8.50 3.61
C CYS A 12 -8.22 9.68 4.22
N HIS A 13 -8.87 10.84 4.41
CA HIS A 13 -8.27 11.97 5.11
C HIS A 13 -8.03 11.66 6.59
N GLN A 14 -8.96 10.95 7.23
CA GLN A 14 -8.87 10.58 8.64
C GLN A 14 -7.84 9.46 8.91
N LEU A 15 -7.38 8.72 7.90
CA LEU A 15 -6.22 7.85 8.04
C LEU A 15 -4.96 8.62 8.48
N GLY A 16 -4.88 9.92 8.16
CA GLY A 16 -3.80 10.81 8.58
C GLY A 16 -3.89 11.33 10.01
N HIS A 17 -4.91 10.94 10.81
CA HIS A 17 -5.16 11.50 12.14
C HIS A 17 -3.98 11.29 13.11
N ASP A 18 -3.75 12.23 14.04
CA ASP A 18 -2.57 12.18 14.93
C ASP A 18 -2.68 11.12 16.03
N ARG A 19 -3.90 10.89 16.53
CA ARG A 19 -4.18 9.84 17.52
C ARG A 19 -4.18 8.45 16.87
N ALA A 20 -3.36 7.54 17.41
CA ALA A 20 -3.23 6.16 16.91
C ALA A 20 -4.53 5.34 17.01
N THR A 21 -5.34 5.56 18.05
CA THR A 21 -6.64 4.89 18.24
C THR A 21 -7.63 5.27 17.15
N GLU A 22 -7.70 6.55 16.80
CA GLU A 22 -8.54 7.04 15.69
C GLU A 22 -8.06 6.47 14.36
N ARG A 23 -6.75 6.49 14.08
CA ARG A 23 -6.22 5.86 12.86
C ARG A 23 -6.62 4.39 12.74
N ARG A 24 -6.53 3.63 13.83
CA ARG A 24 -6.92 2.21 13.84
C ARG A 24 -8.41 2.02 13.54
N LYS A 25 -9.27 2.85 14.12
CA LYS A 25 -10.71 2.86 13.84
C LYS A 25 -11.00 3.16 12.37
N GLU A 26 -10.31 4.14 11.81
CA GLU A 26 -10.45 4.52 10.40
C GLU A 26 -9.91 3.47 9.45
N VAL A 27 -8.86 2.72 9.80
CA VAL A 27 -8.42 1.55 9.00
C VAL A 27 -9.53 0.50 8.90
N GLU A 28 -10.24 0.19 9.98
CA GLU A 28 -11.34 -0.78 9.95
C GLU A 28 -12.58 -0.23 9.20
N LYS A 29 -12.82 1.07 9.25
CA LYS A 29 -13.83 1.73 8.39
C LYS A 29 -13.41 1.68 6.92
N PHE A 30 -12.17 2.01 6.61
CA PHE A 30 -11.58 1.98 5.28
C PHE A 30 -11.71 0.60 4.65
N LYS A 31 -11.34 -0.47 5.37
CA LYS A 31 -11.46 -1.86 4.89
C LYS A 31 -12.89 -2.24 4.50
N ARG A 32 -13.89 -1.71 5.20
CA ARG A 32 -15.32 -1.91 4.91
C ARG A 32 -15.73 -1.14 3.65
N LEU A 33 -15.37 0.15 3.56
CA LEU A 33 -15.72 1.01 2.44
C LEU A 33 -15.11 0.53 1.11
N ILE A 34 -13.86 0.06 1.08
CA ILE A 34 -13.24 -0.43 -0.16
C ILE A 34 -13.80 -1.78 -0.65
N ARG A 35 -14.65 -2.44 0.13
CA ARG A 35 -15.40 -3.65 -0.26
C ARG A 35 -16.85 -3.36 -0.58
N ASP A 36 -17.35 -2.18 -0.22
CA ASP A 36 -18.73 -1.80 -0.47
C ASP A 36 -19.01 -1.86 -1.98
N PRO A 37 -20.05 -2.57 -2.44
CA PRO A 37 -20.32 -2.74 -3.86
C PRO A 37 -20.50 -1.42 -4.61
N GLU A 38 -21.10 -0.42 -3.98
CA GLU A 38 -21.36 0.88 -4.60
C GLU A 38 -20.06 1.70 -4.67
N THR A 39 -19.27 1.74 -3.60
CA THR A 39 -17.93 2.35 -3.63
C THR A 39 -17.04 1.71 -4.70
N VAL A 40 -16.98 0.38 -4.77
CA VAL A 40 -16.16 -0.35 -5.75
C VAL A 40 -16.63 -0.05 -7.18
N LYS A 41 -17.94 -0.07 -7.43
CA LYS A 41 -18.51 0.24 -8.75
C LYS A 41 -18.09 1.63 -9.22
N GLN A 42 -18.10 2.62 -8.33
CA GLN A 42 -17.73 3.98 -8.70
C GLN A 42 -16.23 4.17 -8.87
N LEU A 43 -15.40 3.54 -8.04
CA LEU A 43 -13.94 3.54 -8.22
C LEU A 43 -13.55 2.89 -9.57
N ASP A 44 -14.25 1.82 -9.96
CA ASP A 44 -14.03 1.13 -11.24
C ASP A 44 -14.44 1.97 -12.45
N GLN A 45 -15.42 2.87 -12.32
CA GLN A 45 -15.87 3.74 -13.41
C GLN A 45 -14.90 4.88 -13.71
N HIS A 46 -14.01 5.25 -12.78
CA HIS A 46 -13.14 6.43 -12.87
C HIS A 46 -11.67 6.14 -13.21
N LEU A 47 -11.38 4.99 -13.81
CA LEU A 47 -10.01 4.57 -14.15
C LEU A 47 -9.32 5.47 -15.19
N ASP A 48 -10.06 5.90 -16.20
CA ASP A 48 -9.55 6.72 -17.30
C ASP A 48 -9.76 8.21 -17.11
N ASN A 49 -10.11 8.65 -15.89
CA ASN A 49 -10.44 10.05 -15.67
C ASN A 49 -9.18 10.92 -15.65
N LYS A 50 -8.71 11.31 -16.84
CA LYS A 50 -7.56 12.18 -17.11
C LYS A 50 -7.62 13.54 -16.41
N GLN A 51 -8.79 13.94 -15.91
CA GLN A 51 -9.02 15.26 -15.30
C GLN A 51 -8.87 15.29 -13.77
N GLY A 52 -8.57 14.17 -13.10
CA GLY A 52 -8.33 14.16 -11.64
C GLY A 52 -9.52 14.60 -10.78
N LYS A 53 -10.71 14.80 -11.38
CA LYS A 53 -11.90 15.40 -10.76
C LYS A 53 -12.65 14.46 -9.81
N TYR A 54 -12.38 13.15 -9.89
CA TYR A 54 -13.07 12.12 -9.12
C TYR A 54 -12.07 11.19 -8.43
N LEU A 55 -12.44 10.72 -7.24
CA LEU A 55 -11.67 9.75 -6.48
C LEU A 55 -11.59 8.43 -7.25
N ASN A 56 -10.38 7.90 -7.43
CA ASN A 56 -10.12 6.62 -8.09
C ASN A 56 -9.17 5.75 -7.25
N TRP A 57 -8.93 4.51 -7.69
CA TRP A 57 -8.09 3.56 -6.96
C TRP A 57 -6.67 4.07 -6.69
N ASP A 58 -6.02 4.77 -7.64
CA ASP A 58 -4.68 5.34 -7.42
C ASP A 58 -4.69 6.45 -6.36
N ALA A 59 -5.68 7.35 -6.40
CA ALA A 59 -5.82 8.41 -5.41
C ALA A 59 -6.03 7.83 -4.01
N VAL A 60 -6.86 6.78 -3.88
CA VAL A 60 -7.05 6.05 -2.61
C VAL A 60 -5.74 5.40 -2.18
N PHE A 61 -4.98 4.81 -3.10
CA PHE A 61 -3.68 4.22 -2.80
C PHE A 61 -2.68 5.25 -2.27
N ARG A 62 -2.67 6.48 -2.82
CA ARG A 62 -1.84 7.58 -2.32
C ARG A 62 -2.17 7.99 -0.89
N PHE A 63 -3.45 8.00 -0.51
CA PHE A 63 -3.82 8.22 0.89
C PHE A 63 -3.33 7.08 1.79
N LEU A 64 -3.44 5.84 1.32
CA LEU A 64 -2.93 4.68 2.05
C LEU A 64 -1.40 4.73 2.21
N GLN A 65 -0.65 5.11 1.18
CA GLN A 65 0.81 5.30 1.24
C GLN A 65 1.19 6.35 2.30
N LYS A 66 0.49 7.50 2.35
CA LYS A 66 0.72 8.53 3.38
C LYS A 66 0.47 8.01 4.80
N TYR A 67 -0.60 7.23 4.98
CA TYR A 67 -0.88 6.57 6.26
C TYR A 67 0.27 5.65 6.68
N ILE A 68 0.76 4.83 5.74
CA ILE A 68 1.85 3.87 6.00
C ILE A 68 3.14 4.59 6.39
N GLN A 69 3.52 5.62 5.64
CA GLN A 69 4.68 6.46 5.97
C GLN A 69 4.57 7.03 7.38
N LYS A 70 3.40 7.56 7.76
CA LYS A 70 3.15 8.06 9.11
C LYS A 70 3.29 6.97 10.17
N GLU A 71 2.76 5.78 9.94
CA GLU A 71 2.93 4.67 10.89
C GLU A 71 4.38 4.22 11.02
N ILE A 72 5.15 4.19 9.93
CA ILE A 72 6.58 3.85 9.93
C ILE A 72 7.37 4.91 10.72
N GLU A 73 7.08 6.19 10.52
CA GLU A 73 7.72 7.29 11.25
C GLU A 73 7.46 7.20 12.76
N HIS A 74 6.22 6.89 13.15
CA HIS A 74 5.85 6.64 14.56
C HIS A 74 6.58 5.43 15.15
N LEU A 75 6.87 4.40 14.35
CA LEU A 75 7.65 3.24 14.79
C LEU A 75 9.15 3.58 14.92
N ARG A 76 9.66 4.46 14.05
CA ARG A 76 11.07 4.88 13.99
C ARG A 76 11.47 5.83 15.13
N THR A 77 10.58 6.75 15.51
CA THR A 77 10.82 7.70 16.62
C THR A 77 10.96 7.02 17.98
N ALA A 78 10.58 5.75 18.09
CA ALA A 78 10.72 4.97 19.31
C ALA A 78 12.13 4.34 19.42
N LYS A 79 12.74 4.38 20.62
CA LYS A 79 14.13 3.93 20.88
C LYS A 79 14.43 2.53 20.29
N PRO A 80 15.64 2.27 19.77
CA PRO A 80 16.01 0.97 19.21
C PRO A 80 16.18 -0.12 20.28
N ASN A 81 16.67 0.23 21.47
CA ASN A 81 16.86 -0.70 22.59
C ASN A 81 15.58 -0.79 23.44
N VAL A 82 14.61 -1.56 22.96
CA VAL A 82 13.36 -1.84 23.68
C VAL A 82 13.25 -3.31 24.07
N SER A 83 12.34 -3.61 25.00
CA SER A 83 12.06 -4.99 25.40
C SER A 83 11.66 -5.86 24.21
N ALA A 84 11.93 -7.17 24.30
CA ALA A 84 11.47 -8.15 23.33
C ALA A 84 9.96 -8.06 23.05
N SER A 85 9.15 -7.76 24.08
CA SER A 85 7.70 -7.57 23.95
C SER A 85 7.34 -6.34 23.11
N THR A 86 8.08 -5.24 23.25
CA THR A 86 7.88 -4.03 22.46
C THR A 86 8.33 -4.25 21.01
N GLN A 87 9.45 -4.94 20.81
CA GLN A 87 9.93 -5.32 19.48
C GLN A 87 8.92 -6.23 18.75
N ALA A 88 8.36 -7.24 19.44
CA ALA A 88 7.30 -8.08 18.90
C ALA A 88 6.04 -7.28 18.54
N GLY A 89 5.67 -6.29 19.36
CA GLY A 89 4.58 -5.36 19.05
C GLY A 89 4.82 -4.56 17.77
N ARG A 90 6.06 -4.06 17.55
CA ARG A 90 6.44 -3.36 16.31
C ARG A 90 6.37 -4.28 15.09
N GLN A 91 6.88 -5.52 15.21
CA GLN A 91 6.81 -6.50 14.14
C GLN A 91 5.36 -6.83 13.77
N LYS A 92 4.49 -7.05 14.75
CA LYS A 92 3.06 -7.27 14.52
C LYS A 92 2.42 -6.09 13.80
N LYS A 93 2.73 -4.86 14.24
CA LYS A 93 2.21 -3.65 13.59
C LYS A 93 2.66 -3.52 12.14
N MET A 94 3.91 -3.89 11.85
CA MET A 94 4.42 -3.94 10.48
C MET A 94 3.69 -4.96 9.62
N GLN A 95 3.43 -6.17 10.15
CA GLN A 95 2.66 -7.20 9.45
C GLN A 95 1.21 -6.76 9.19
N GLU A 96 0.59 -6.03 10.12
CA GLU A 96 -0.75 -5.46 9.93
C GLU A 96 -0.76 -4.44 8.78
N ILE A 97 0.27 -3.61 8.67
CA ILE A 97 0.47 -2.65 7.58
C ILE A 97 0.64 -3.39 6.23
N SER A 98 1.56 -4.35 6.16
CA SER A 98 1.77 -5.18 4.96
C SER A 98 0.49 -5.89 4.53
N SER A 99 -0.26 -6.44 5.49
CA SER A 99 -1.53 -7.11 5.25
C SER A 99 -2.60 -6.17 4.72
N LEU A 100 -2.64 -4.92 5.20
CA LEU A 100 -3.57 -3.89 4.72
C LEU A 100 -3.29 -3.53 3.26
N VAL A 101 -2.02 -3.35 2.88
CA VAL A 101 -1.64 -3.06 1.49
C VAL A 101 -2.01 -4.20 0.58
N LYS A 102 -1.61 -5.43 0.95
CA LYS A 102 -1.96 -6.63 0.20
C LYS A 102 -3.46 -6.76 0.01
N TYR A 103 -4.21 -6.51 1.07
CA TYR A 103 -5.66 -6.54 1.04
C TYR A 103 -6.25 -5.47 0.11
N PHE A 104 -5.73 -4.25 0.14
CA PHE A 104 -6.13 -3.18 -0.77
C PHE A 104 -5.86 -3.53 -2.24
N ILE A 105 -4.65 -4.00 -2.57
CA ILE A 105 -4.27 -4.40 -3.93
C ILE A 105 -5.21 -5.49 -4.44
N LYS A 106 -5.51 -6.49 -3.62
CA LYS A 106 -6.46 -7.55 -3.97
C LYS A 106 -7.87 -7.03 -4.24
N CYS A 107 -8.35 -6.07 -3.46
CA CYS A 107 -9.66 -5.45 -3.69
C CYS A 107 -9.67 -4.67 -5.02
N ALA A 108 -8.67 -3.83 -5.25
CA ALA A 108 -8.55 -3.03 -6.47
C ALA A 108 -8.42 -3.91 -7.72
N ASN A 109 -7.66 -5.00 -7.63
CA ASN A 109 -7.36 -5.85 -8.78
C ASN A 109 -8.36 -7.00 -8.99
N LYS A 110 -9.39 -7.13 -8.14
CA LYS A 110 -10.34 -8.27 -8.17
C LYS A 110 -10.99 -8.47 -9.53
N ARG A 111 -11.26 -7.39 -10.27
CA ARG A 111 -11.95 -7.43 -11.58
C ARG A 111 -11.00 -7.24 -12.75
N ALA A 112 -10.02 -6.35 -12.60
CA ALA A 112 -8.92 -6.18 -13.54
C ALA A 112 -7.82 -5.35 -12.84
N PRO A 113 -6.57 -5.35 -13.33
CA PRO A 113 -5.51 -4.57 -12.70
C PRO A 113 -5.76 -3.07 -12.88
N LYS A 114 -6.17 -2.40 -11.79
CA LYS A 114 -6.69 -1.02 -11.82
C LYS A 114 -5.67 0.02 -11.37
N LEU A 115 -4.73 -0.38 -10.53
CA LEU A 115 -3.66 0.51 -10.04
C LEU A 115 -2.61 0.71 -11.13
N LYS A 116 -1.94 1.87 -11.12
CA LYS A 116 -0.77 2.13 -11.96
C LYS A 116 0.43 1.32 -11.46
N CYS A 117 1.11 0.63 -12.36
CA CYS A 117 2.28 -0.16 -12.01
C CYS A 117 3.37 0.69 -11.34
N GLN A 118 3.60 1.91 -11.86
CA GLN A 118 4.61 2.82 -11.30
C GLN A 118 4.34 3.21 -9.85
N GLU A 119 3.09 3.45 -9.46
CA GLU A 119 2.74 3.79 -8.06
C GLU A 119 3.01 2.60 -7.13
N LEU A 120 2.71 1.38 -7.60
CA LEU A 120 2.96 0.13 -6.87
C LEU A 120 4.45 -0.15 -6.71
N LEU A 121 5.24 0.05 -7.77
CA LEU A 121 6.68 -0.14 -7.72
C LEU A 121 7.34 0.89 -6.81
N ASN A 122 7.02 2.17 -6.95
CA ASN A 122 7.56 3.23 -6.09
C ASN A 122 7.29 2.91 -4.61
N TYR A 123 6.07 2.50 -4.27
CA TYR A 123 5.74 2.06 -2.91
C TYR A 123 6.68 0.96 -2.40
N ILE A 124 6.87 -0.10 -3.18
CA ILE A 124 7.68 -1.25 -2.77
C ILE A 124 9.15 -0.85 -2.64
N MET A 125 9.66 -0.08 -3.58
CA MET A 125 11.04 0.39 -3.59
C MET A 125 11.34 1.29 -2.40
N ASP A 126 10.46 2.23 -2.08
CA ASP A 126 10.60 3.11 -0.93
C ASP A 126 10.54 2.31 0.38
N THR A 127 9.58 1.39 0.48
CA THR A 127 9.42 0.53 1.65
C THR A 127 10.62 -0.41 1.85
N MET A 128 11.22 -0.91 0.76
CA MET A 128 12.41 -1.77 0.83
C MET A 128 13.68 -0.99 1.18
N LYS A 129 13.85 0.23 0.68
CA LYS A 129 14.94 1.13 1.11
C LYS A 129 14.85 1.43 2.61
N ASP A 130 13.64 1.57 3.14
CA ASP A 130 13.42 1.71 4.58
C ASP A 130 13.70 0.39 5.35
N SER A 131 13.50 -0.77 4.72
CA SER A 131 13.80 -2.09 5.32
C SER A 131 15.29 -2.34 5.49
N SER A 132 16.14 -1.90 4.54
CA SER A 132 17.60 -1.93 4.68
C SER A 132 18.11 -1.08 5.83
N ASN A 133 17.30 -0.10 6.29
CA ASN A 133 17.55 0.71 7.48
C ASN A 133 16.93 0.11 8.76
N GLY A 134 16.51 -1.17 8.72
CA GLY A 134 16.08 -1.94 9.89
C GLY A 134 14.62 -1.74 10.32
N ALA A 135 13.82 -0.98 9.58
CA ALA A 135 12.47 -0.59 10.01
C ALA A 135 11.36 -1.55 9.54
N ILE A 136 11.54 -2.29 8.45
CA ILE A 136 10.46 -3.02 7.77
C ILE A 136 10.89 -4.45 7.41
N SER A 137 9.96 -5.41 7.46
CA SER A 137 10.22 -6.78 7.01
C SER A 137 10.26 -6.83 5.48
N GLY A 138 11.46 -6.80 4.89
CA GLY A 138 11.64 -6.89 3.43
C GLY A 138 11.00 -8.15 2.79
N ALA A 139 10.77 -9.20 3.59
CA ALA A 139 10.07 -10.41 3.17
C ALA A 139 8.60 -10.15 2.79
N ASP A 140 7.90 -9.24 3.48
CA ASP A 140 6.50 -8.93 3.17
C ASP A 140 6.37 -8.14 1.87
N CYS A 141 7.25 -7.15 1.66
CA CYS A 141 7.32 -6.38 0.41
C CYS A 141 7.68 -7.27 -0.78
N SER A 142 8.66 -8.17 -0.59
CA SER A 142 9.04 -9.18 -1.60
C SER A 142 7.86 -10.09 -1.96
N ASN A 143 7.05 -10.50 -0.98
CA ASN A 143 5.89 -11.34 -1.19
C ASN A 143 4.79 -10.60 -1.97
N ILE A 144 4.53 -9.32 -1.65
CA ILE A 144 3.60 -8.48 -2.42
C ILE A 144 4.09 -8.29 -3.86
N LEU A 145 5.38 -7.98 -4.04
CA LEU A 145 5.98 -7.81 -5.36
C LEU A 145 5.80 -9.07 -6.21
N LEU A 146 6.21 -10.23 -5.70
CA LEU A 146 6.12 -11.50 -6.44
C LEU A 146 4.68 -11.94 -6.72
N LYS A 147 3.82 -11.94 -5.69
CA LYS A 147 2.52 -12.61 -5.77
C LYS A 147 1.38 -11.72 -6.23
N ASP A 148 1.46 -10.42 -5.99
CA ASP A 148 0.34 -9.51 -6.22
C ASP A 148 0.65 -8.49 -7.34
N ILE A 149 1.93 -8.31 -7.74
CA ILE A 149 2.33 -7.41 -8.84
C ILE A 149 2.91 -8.18 -10.02
N LEU A 150 4.02 -8.89 -9.84
CA LEU A 150 4.73 -9.58 -10.91
C LEU A 150 3.94 -10.78 -11.48
N SER A 151 3.02 -11.34 -10.68
CA SER A 151 2.06 -12.34 -11.17
C SER A 151 1.04 -11.77 -12.17
N VAL A 152 0.87 -10.43 -12.21
CA VAL A 152 -0.11 -9.76 -13.04
C VAL A 152 0.57 -9.28 -14.33
N ARG A 153 0.23 -9.94 -15.44
CA ARG A 153 0.83 -9.70 -16.76
C ARG A 153 0.82 -8.22 -17.20
N LYS A 154 -0.26 -7.48 -16.89
CA LYS A 154 -0.35 -6.04 -17.21
C LYS A 154 0.82 -5.26 -16.60
N TYR A 155 1.08 -5.47 -15.31
CA TYR A 155 2.14 -4.75 -14.61
C TYR A 155 3.50 -5.15 -15.13
N TRP A 156 3.73 -6.45 -15.34
CA TRP A 156 4.97 -6.94 -15.92
C TRP A 156 5.38 -6.21 -17.20
N CYS A 157 4.43 -5.95 -18.10
CA CYS A 157 4.68 -5.26 -19.36
C CYS A 157 4.91 -3.74 -19.21
N GLU A 158 4.52 -3.14 -18.08
CA GLU A 158 4.67 -1.71 -17.80
C GLU A 158 6.00 -1.38 -17.09
N ILE A 159 6.72 -2.39 -16.57
CA ILE A 159 8.00 -2.19 -15.86
C ILE A 159 9.13 -2.01 -16.88
N SER A 160 9.88 -0.91 -16.78
CA SER A 160 11.06 -0.69 -17.60
C SER A 160 12.25 -1.55 -17.14
N GLN A 161 13.21 -1.79 -18.04
CA GLN A 161 14.42 -2.55 -17.71
C GLN A 161 15.20 -1.96 -16.53
N GLN A 162 15.24 -0.63 -16.41
CA GLN A 162 15.89 0.02 -15.26
C GLN A 162 15.15 -0.26 -13.95
N GLN A 163 13.82 -0.18 -13.94
CA GLN A 163 13.00 -0.46 -12.76
C GLN A 163 13.14 -1.93 -12.32
N TRP A 164 13.32 -2.84 -13.28
CA TRP A 164 13.63 -4.25 -13.02
C TRP A 164 14.96 -4.43 -12.30
N LEU A 165 16.04 -3.83 -12.82
CA LEU A 165 17.37 -3.92 -12.24
C LEU A 165 17.38 -3.37 -10.81
N GLU A 166 16.81 -2.19 -10.59
CA GLU A 166 16.73 -1.60 -9.26
C GLU A 166 15.96 -2.49 -8.27
N SER A 167 14.82 -3.06 -8.69
CA SER A 167 14.02 -3.96 -7.85
C SER A 167 14.80 -5.23 -7.50
N CYS A 168 15.54 -5.76 -8.46
CA CYS A 168 16.35 -6.96 -8.28
C CYS A 168 17.53 -6.75 -7.35
N ASP A 169 18.21 -5.61 -7.45
CA ASP A 169 19.32 -5.24 -6.58
C ASP A 169 18.86 -5.08 -5.13
N LEU A 170 17.75 -4.38 -4.92
CA LEU A 170 17.16 -4.18 -3.59
C LEU A 170 16.63 -5.48 -2.97
N CYS A 171 16.04 -6.37 -3.76
CA CYS A 171 15.53 -7.65 -3.27
C CYS A 171 16.58 -8.76 -3.21
N SER A 172 17.83 -8.51 -3.63
CA SER A 172 18.85 -9.55 -3.83
C SER A 172 18.36 -10.71 -4.70
N TRP A 173 17.48 -10.44 -5.68
CA TRP A 173 16.92 -11.45 -6.59
C TRP A 173 17.84 -11.75 -7.76
N LYS A 174 19.11 -12.08 -7.48
CA LYS A 174 20.05 -12.51 -8.53
C LYS A 174 19.50 -13.75 -9.24
N GLY A 175 19.16 -13.60 -10.52
CA GLY A 175 18.71 -14.69 -11.41
C GLY A 175 17.19 -14.86 -11.61
N ARG A 176 16.33 -13.97 -11.08
CA ARG A 176 14.88 -13.97 -11.38
C ARG A 176 14.41 -12.77 -12.22
N CYS A 177 15.35 -11.90 -12.58
CA CYS A 177 15.11 -10.78 -13.47
C CYS A 177 15.18 -11.28 -14.92
N PRO A 178 14.24 -10.88 -15.80
CA PRO A 178 14.31 -11.22 -17.21
C PRO A 178 15.57 -10.68 -17.89
#